data_AF-A0A1H9MVY8-F1
#
_entry.id   AF-A0A1H9MVY8-F1
#
_cell.length_a   1.000
_cell.length_b   1.000
_cell.length_c   1.000
_cell.angle_alpha   90.00
_cell.angle_beta   90.00
_cell.angle_gamma   90.00
#
_symmetry.space_group_name_H-M   'P 1'
#
loop_
_entity.id
_entity.type
_entity.pdbx_description
1 polymer ?
#
loop_
_entity_poly.entity_id
_entity_poly.type
_entity_poly.pdbx_seq_one_letter_code
_entity_poly.pdbx_strand_id
1 'polypeptide(L)'
;MTGIVVAGRGDHWWAWAASRVMPAAAPFAETASAAAPTHNEHAGSAGTVVQVGHVAGGVHLYAGEALAPDHSEWLRSAWAYATGAVMEMRYITRAGRVEGFLLVRAEGAEREEVEQQVIRLRSCLGAMPGHSTAVPVRDKAETCEVLAPFEPRGGVVEIRKRLTAHRTSRDDASSPWLAAVTPFAYRRQPWEPLWSAMAGLPFRAMLSVGLAPFTIGPGLRSHLAARATEFGRLAQVGPPPTGVWSAYRPPDEFAVAALPLVADAVRRYTDQAFLTRVSLAGEQPVPTVLAELAANTISPPEPMPDS
;
A
#
# COMPACT_ATOMS: atom_id res chain seq x y z
N MET A 1 16.57 29.56 3.99
CA MET A 1 16.23 28.45 4.89
C MET A 1 15.48 27.39 4.09
N THR A 2 16.00 26.17 4.01
CA THR A 2 15.57 25.13 3.04
C THR A 2 14.55 24.12 3.60
N GLY A 3 14.23 24.20 4.90
CA GLY A 3 13.34 23.26 5.61
C GLY A 3 13.87 21.83 5.68
N ILE A 4 15.17 21.64 5.52
CA ILE A 4 15.81 20.31 5.48
C ILE A 4 16.22 19.90 6.89
N VAL A 5 15.97 18.63 7.22
CA VAL A 5 16.47 17.98 8.43
C VAL A 5 17.57 17.02 8.02
N VAL A 6 18.69 17.01 8.74
CA VAL A 6 19.85 16.18 8.45
C VAL A 6 20.30 15.51 9.73
N ALA A 7 20.65 14.24 9.64
CA ALA A 7 21.24 13.45 10.71
C ALA A 7 22.39 12.61 10.16
N GLY A 8 23.34 12.24 11.01
CA GLY A 8 24.47 11.41 10.61
C GLY A 8 24.91 10.50 11.75
N ARG A 9 25.51 9.36 11.38
CA ARG A 9 26.10 8.40 12.32
C ARG A 9 27.33 7.77 11.66
N GLY A 10 28.52 8.12 12.15
CA GLY A 10 29.78 7.74 11.50
C GLY A 10 29.86 8.36 10.10
N ASP A 11 30.23 7.55 9.11
CA ASP A 11 30.41 7.96 7.71
C ASP A 11 29.12 7.88 6.89
N HIS A 12 27.96 7.96 7.53
CA HIS A 12 26.66 7.83 6.88
C HIS A 12 25.72 8.96 7.31
N TRP A 13 25.14 9.62 6.31
CA TRP A 13 24.24 10.75 6.46
C TRP A 13 22.86 10.44 5.88
N TRP A 14 21.85 11.06 6.49
CA TRP A 14 20.47 11.05 6.03
C TRP A 14 19.98 12.50 5.98
N ALA A 15 19.24 12.84 4.92
CA ALA A 15 18.51 14.10 4.85
C ALA A 15 17.05 13.86 4.50
N TRP A 16 16.19 14.71 5.06
CA TRP A 16 14.76 14.72 4.84
C TRP A 16 14.30 16.09 4.40
N ALA A 17 13.33 16.10 3.48
CA ALA A 17 12.59 17.30 3.15
C ALA A 17 11.10 16.96 3.01
N ALA A 18 10.26 17.94 3.34
CA ALA A 18 8.81 17.82 3.24
C ALA A 18 8.25 18.84 2.25
N SER A 19 7.14 18.47 1.62
CA SER A 19 6.23 19.38 0.94
C SER A 19 4.82 19.15 1.46
N ARG A 20 4.09 20.22 1.74
CA ARG A 20 2.66 20.14 2.07
C ARG A 20 1.89 19.89 0.77
N VAL A 21 1.03 18.88 0.77
CA VAL A 21 0.17 18.54 -0.37
C VAL A 21 -1.22 19.11 -0.12
N MET A 22 -1.73 19.83 -1.10
CA MET A 22 -3.04 20.46 -1.05
C MET A 22 -3.80 20.17 -2.35
N PRO A 23 -5.15 20.15 -2.32
CA PRO A 23 -5.92 20.18 -3.55
C PRO A 23 -5.44 21.33 -4.43
N ALA A 24 -5.30 21.10 -5.74
CA ALA A 24 -5.13 22.21 -6.66
C ALA A 24 -6.36 23.12 -6.51
N ALA A 25 -6.14 24.44 -6.44
CA ALA A 25 -7.26 25.38 -6.49
C ALA A 25 -8.04 25.07 -7.76
N ALA A 26 -9.30 24.65 -7.62
CA ALA A 26 -10.15 24.37 -8.77
C ALA A 26 -10.14 25.61 -9.67
N PRO A 27 -9.94 25.50 -10.99
CA PRO A 27 -10.41 26.56 -11.87
C PRO A 27 -11.90 26.67 -11.59
N PHE A 28 -12.36 27.83 -11.12
CA PHE A 28 -13.73 28.09 -10.68
C PHE A 28 -14.75 27.32 -11.52
N ALA A 29 -15.38 26.31 -10.92
CA ALA A 29 -16.61 25.70 -11.39
C ALA A 29 -17.53 25.57 -10.18
N GLU A 30 -18.37 26.59 -10.05
CA GLU A 30 -19.42 26.73 -9.06
C GLU A 30 -20.52 25.69 -9.32
N THR A 31 -20.74 24.76 -8.38
CA THR A 31 -22.06 24.25 -7.95
C THR A 31 -21.85 23.19 -6.87
N ALA A 32 -21.92 23.62 -5.61
CA ALA A 32 -22.03 22.70 -4.49
C ALA A 32 -23.47 22.16 -4.41
N SER A 33 -23.66 20.86 -4.60
CA SER A 33 -24.86 20.16 -4.14
C SER A 33 -24.55 19.52 -2.79
N ALA A 34 -25.21 20.01 -1.75
CA ALA A 34 -25.08 19.48 -0.40
C ALA A 34 -25.66 18.05 -0.31
N ALA A 35 -24.80 17.07 -0.05
CA ALA A 35 -25.23 15.73 0.36
C ALA A 35 -25.31 15.70 1.90
N ALA A 36 -26.46 15.25 2.42
CA ALA A 36 -26.76 15.15 3.84
C ALA A 36 -25.85 14.13 4.57
N PRO A 37 -25.59 14.31 5.87
CA PRO A 37 -24.77 13.38 6.65
C PRO A 37 -25.48 12.04 6.85
N THR A 38 -24.88 10.96 6.35
CA THR A 38 -25.32 9.60 6.65
C THR A 38 -24.76 9.18 8.01
N HIS A 39 -25.64 9.03 8.99
CA HIS A 39 -25.33 8.46 10.31
C HIS A 39 -25.43 6.95 10.22
N ASN A 40 -24.31 6.23 10.41
CA ASN A 40 -24.32 4.79 10.59
C ASN A 40 -24.10 4.49 12.08
N GLU A 41 -25.20 4.31 12.82
CA GLU A 41 -25.19 3.70 14.15
C GLU A 41 -25.16 2.17 13.97
N HIS A 42 -24.12 1.49 14.46
CA HIS A 42 -24.16 0.05 14.71
C HIS A 42 -23.63 -0.21 16.13
N ALA A 43 -24.53 -0.70 16.99
CA ALA A 43 -24.22 -1.25 18.30
C ALA A 43 -24.24 -2.77 18.22
N GLY A 44 -23.19 -3.44 18.69
CA GLY A 44 -23.10 -4.90 18.78
C GLY A 44 -21.93 -5.34 19.65
N SER A 45 -22.16 -6.34 20.50
CA SER A 45 -21.21 -6.75 21.55
C SER A 45 -20.02 -7.55 21.01
N ALA A 46 -18.85 -7.27 21.60
CA ALA A 46 -17.61 -7.99 21.36
C ALA A 46 -17.72 -9.48 21.69
N GLY A 47 -17.34 -10.32 20.73
CA GLY A 47 -17.14 -11.74 20.96
C GLY A 47 -17.03 -12.52 19.65
N THR A 48 -15.83 -13.05 19.41
CA THR A 48 -15.45 -14.13 18.47
C THR A 48 -14.66 -13.65 17.24
N VAL A 49 -13.39 -14.07 17.20
CA VAL A 49 -12.61 -14.18 15.96
C VAL A 49 -13.33 -15.19 15.07
N VAL A 50 -13.89 -14.74 13.96
CA VAL A 50 -14.54 -15.59 12.97
C VAL A 50 -13.84 -15.42 11.64
N GLN A 51 -13.10 -16.45 11.25
CA GLN A 51 -12.78 -16.76 9.86
C GLN A 51 -13.92 -17.63 9.31
N VAL A 52 -14.75 -17.08 8.43
CA VAL A 52 -15.76 -17.76 7.57
C VAL A 52 -15.93 -16.82 6.36
N GLY A 53 -16.04 -17.20 5.09
CA GLY A 53 -16.33 -18.43 4.38
C GLY A 53 -16.88 -17.99 3.01
N HIS A 54 -16.67 -18.79 1.97
CA HIS A 54 -17.01 -18.50 0.57
C HIS A 54 -18.47 -18.94 0.26
N VAL A 55 -19.36 -18.10 -0.30
CA VAL A 55 -20.61 -18.46 -1.08
C VAL A 55 -21.08 -17.26 -1.97
N ALA A 56 -21.63 -17.57 -3.17
CA ALA A 56 -22.12 -16.80 -4.36
C ALA A 56 -23.09 -15.60 -4.15
N GLY A 57 -23.56 -14.77 -5.14
CA GLY A 57 -23.42 -14.42 -6.59
C GLY A 57 -24.55 -13.48 -7.13
N GLY A 58 -24.36 -12.30 -7.82
CA GLY A 58 -25.50 -11.45 -8.41
C GLY A 58 -25.54 -9.87 -8.48
N VAL A 59 -24.71 -9.24 -9.32
CA VAL A 59 -24.75 -7.86 -9.94
C VAL A 59 -25.43 -6.64 -9.24
N HIS A 60 -24.63 -5.57 -9.05
CA HIS A 60 -25.08 -4.16 -9.19
C HIS A 60 -24.27 -3.37 -10.25
N LEU A 61 -24.96 -2.89 -11.30
CA LEU A 61 -24.43 -1.97 -12.30
C LEU A 61 -24.55 -0.52 -11.79
N TYR A 62 -23.42 0.11 -11.49
CA TYR A 62 -23.33 1.57 -11.45
C TYR A 62 -22.79 2.07 -12.79
N ALA A 63 -23.67 2.70 -13.57
CA ALA A 63 -23.30 3.43 -14.76
C ALA A 63 -22.72 4.80 -14.37
N GLY A 64 -21.47 5.05 -14.75
CA GLY A 64 -20.86 6.38 -14.76
C GLY A 64 -19.65 6.56 -13.83
N GLU A 65 -18.58 5.78 -14.00
CA GLU A 65 -17.30 6.12 -13.39
C GLU A 65 -16.45 6.97 -14.34
N ALA A 66 -16.34 8.26 -14.06
CA ALA A 66 -15.17 9.01 -14.49
C ALA A 66 -13.94 8.35 -13.83
N LEU A 67 -13.07 7.75 -14.64
CA LEU A 67 -11.81 7.14 -14.21
C LEU A 67 -11.06 8.13 -13.30
N ALA A 68 -10.59 7.68 -12.13
CA ALA A 68 -9.59 8.44 -11.40
C ALA A 68 -8.41 8.70 -12.36
N PRO A 69 -7.81 9.90 -12.37
CA PRO A 69 -6.72 10.17 -13.28
C PRO A 69 -5.59 9.16 -13.04
N ASP A 70 -5.11 8.54 -14.11
CA ASP A 70 -3.98 7.62 -14.03
C ASP A 70 -2.71 8.39 -13.65
N HIS A 71 -2.31 8.32 -12.38
CA HIS A 71 -1.08 8.94 -11.89
C HIS A 71 0.16 8.03 -12.08
N SER A 72 0.04 6.94 -12.85
CA SER A 72 1.16 6.04 -13.14
C SER A 72 2.31 6.77 -13.82
N GLU A 73 2.07 7.84 -14.58
CA GLU A 73 3.13 8.67 -15.15
C GLU A 73 3.96 9.38 -14.08
N TRP A 74 3.29 10.02 -13.11
CA TRP A 74 3.96 10.65 -11.98
C TRP A 74 4.74 9.62 -11.15
N LEU A 75 4.15 8.47 -10.84
CA LEU A 75 4.82 7.39 -10.12
C LEU A 75 6.01 6.79 -10.90
N ARG A 76 5.88 6.63 -12.22
CA ARG A 76 7.00 6.20 -13.09
C ARG A 76 8.11 7.25 -13.11
N SER A 77 7.76 8.54 -13.14
CA SER A 77 8.76 9.62 -13.07
C SER A 77 9.52 9.58 -11.73
N ALA A 78 8.85 9.25 -10.62
CA ALA A 78 9.46 9.13 -9.32
C ALA A 78 10.60 8.12 -9.29
N TRP A 79 10.48 7.03 -10.06
CA TRP A 79 11.53 6.03 -10.20
C TRP A 79 12.82 6.61 -10.77
N ALA A 80 12.73 7.46 -11.80
CA ALA A 80 13.88 8.04 -12.47
C ALA A 80 14.73 8.89 -11.52
N TYR A 81 14.13 9.43 -10.45
CA TYR A 81 14.80 10.31 -9.51
C TYR A 81 15.22 9.61 -8.21
N ALA A 82 14.50 8.57 -7.80
CA ALA A 82 14.56 8.02 -6.45
C ALA A 82 15.66 6.96 -6.19
N THR A 83 16.67 6.84 -7.06
CA THR A 83 17.81 5.93 -6.81
C THR A 83 18.46 6.25 -5.47
N GLY A 84 18.46 5.27 -4.54
CA GLY A 84 18.99 5.46 -3.18
C GLY A 84 18.13 6.35 -2.27
N ALA A 85 16.86 6.59 -2.63
CA ALA A 85 15.96 7.45 -1.88
C ALA A 85 14.62 6.78 -1.59
N VAL A 86 13.94 7.29 -0.56
CA VAL A 86 12.59 6.85 -0.18
C VAL A 86 11.66 8.05 -0.27
N MET A 87 10.47 7.83 -0.82
CA MET A 87 9.39 8.82 -0.77
C MET A 87 8.24 8.28 0.08
N GLU A 88 7.53 9.18 0.73
CA GLU A 88 6.42 8.81 1.60
C GLU A 88 5.32 9.85 1.52
N MET A 89 4.08 9.40 1.30
CA MET A 89 2.91 10.24 1.51
C MET A 89 2.43 10.05 2.94
N ARG A 90 2.38 11.14 3.71
CA ARG A 90 2.02 11.13 5.12
C ARG A 90 0.81 12.01 5.35
N TYR A 91 -0.22 11.44 5.94
CA TYR A 91 -1.46 12.11 6.31
C TYR A 91 -1.52 12.22 7.82
N ILE A 92 -1.54 13.43 8.34
CA ILE A 92 -1.47 13.72 9.79
C ILE A 92 -2.75 14.43 10.20
N THR A 93 -3.39 13.97 11.27
CA THR A 93 -4.53 14.70 11.83
C THR A 93 -4.03 15.88 12.68
N ARG A 94 -4.52 17.08 12.39
CA ARG A 94 -4.29 18.31 13.17
C ARG A 94 -5.60 19.08 13.30
N ALA A 95 -5.98 19.43 14.53
CA ALA A 95 -7.17 20.24 14.83
C ALA A 95 -8.45 19.76 14.09
N GLY A 96 -8.72 18.45 14.12
CA GLY A 96 -9.90 17.85 13.47
C GLY A 96 -9.86 17.83 11.94
N ARG A 97 -8.68 17.98 11.33
CA ARG A 97 -8.47 17.91 9.88
C ARG A 97 -7.33 16.97 9.55
N VAL A 98 -7.33 16.40 8.35
CA VAL A 98 -6.23 15.61 7.82
C VAL A 98 -5.38 16.48 6.89
N GLU A 99 -4.11 16.64 7.22
CA GLU A 99 -3.12 17.34 6.39
C GLU A 99 -2.24 16.32 5.66
N GLY A 100 -2.02 16.51 4.36
CA GLY A 100 -1.15 15.66 3.54
C GLY A 100 0.25 16.26 3.36
N PHE A 101 1.26 15.40 3.43
CA PHE A 101 2.67 15.75 3.24
C PHE A 101 3.36 14.72 2.35
N LEU A 102 4.10 15.21 1.36
CA LEU A 102 5.07 14.42 0.62
C LEU A 102 6.43 14.57 1.30
N LEU A 103 6.94 13.47 1.83
CA LEU A 103 8.26 13.35 2.42
C LEU A 103 9.21 12.67 1.44
N VAL A 104 10.44 13.15 1.41
CA VAL A 104 11.55 12.51 0.70
C VAL A 104 12.71 12.34 1.65
N ARG A 105 13.39 11.20 1.55
CA ARG A 105 14.60 10.88 2.30
C ARG A 105 15.68 10.40 1.34
N ALA A 106 16.86 10.98 1.45
CA ALA A 106 18.07 10.49 0.80
C ALA A 106 19.07 10.03 1.88
N GLU A 107 20.00 9.15 1.48
CA GLU A 107 21.10 8.72 2.33
C GLU A 107 22.39 8.53 1.54
N GLY A 108 23.55 8.69 2.19
CA GLY A 108 24.85 8.64 1.51
C GLY A 108 26.02 8.97 2.44
N ALA A 109 27.24 8.88 1.90
CA ALA A 109 28.47 9.10 2.66
C ALA A 109 28.80 10.58 2.89
N GLU A 110 28.42 11.44 1.95
CA GLU A 110 28.73 12.87 1.97
C GLU A 110 27.49 13.70 2.30
N ARG A 111 27.56 14.48 3.38
CA ARG A 111 26.43 15.27 3.87
C ARG A 111 25.85 16.21 2.81
N GLU A 112 26.72 16.95 2.13
CA GLU A 112 26.31 17.94 1.13
C GLU A 112 25.58 17.28 -0.05
N GLU A 113 26.08 16.15 -0.53
CA GLU A 113 25.45 15.40 -1.62
C GLU A 113 24.05 14.92 -1.23
N VAL A 114 23.88 14.42 -0.01
CA VAL A 114 22.58 13.95 0.51
C VAL A 114 21.59 15.12 0.67
N GLU A 115 22.05 16.28 1.14
CA GLU A 115 21.24 17.51 1.19
C GLU A 115 20.80 17.97 -0.21
N GLN A 116 21.72 18.02 -1.18
CA GLN A 116 21.40 18.40 -2.56
C GLN A 116 20.45 17.40 -3.22
N GLN A 117 20.65 16.10 -2.97
CA GLN A 117 19.78 15.04 -3.49
C GLN A 117 18.35 15.19 -2.97
N VAL A 118 18.15 15.45 -1.67
CA VAL A 118 16.79 15.61 -1.12
C VAL A 118 16.10 16.88 -1.64
N ILE A 119 16.85 17.96 -1.89
CA ILE A 119 16.32 19.17 -2.56
C ILE A 119 15.83 18.83 -3.97
N ARG A 120 16.66 18.15 -4.76
CA ARG A 120 16.32 17.75 -6.13
C ARG A 120 15.08 16.85 -6.14
N LEU A 121 15.05 15.83 -5.29
CA LEU A 121 13.93 14.91 -5.16
C LEU A 121 12.63 15.64 -4.82
N ARG A 122 12.67 16.54 -3.83
CA ARG A 122 11.50 17.34 -3.44
C ARG A 122 10.99 18.18 -4.62
N SER A 123 11.89 18.81 -5.37
CA SER A 123 11.51 19.63 -6.53
C SER A 123 10.91 18.78 -7.66
N CYS A 124 11.52 17.65 -8.00
CA CYS A 124 11.02 16.76 -9.05
C CYS A 124 9.66 16.14 -8.70
N LEU A 125 9.52 15.60 -7.48
CA LEU A 125 8.27 14.98 -7.05
C LEU A 125 7.18 16.00 -6.72
N GLY A 126 7.55 17.26 -6.48
CA GLY A 126 6.61 18.37 -6.27
C GLY A 126 5.80 18.75 -7.50
N ALA A 127 6.18 18.26 -8.69
CA ALA A 127 5.37 18.32 -9.91
C ALA A 127 4.21 17.30 -9.82
N MET A 128 3.27 17.55 -8.92
CA MET A 128 2.13 16.68 -8.61
C MET A 128 1.16 16.55 -9.79
N PRO A 129 0.35 15.47 -9.85
CA PRO A 129 -0.73 15.37 -10.82
C PRO A 129 -1.75 16.51 -10.65
N GLY A 130 -2.41 16.92 -11.73
CA GLY A 130 -3.12 18.21 -11.84
C GLY A 130 -4.25 18.52 -10.84
N HIS A 131 -4.72 17.54 -10.06
CA HIS A 131 -5.70 17.74 -8.98
C HIS A 131 -5.04 18.09 -7.63
N SER A 132 -3.71 18.05 -7.55
CA SER A 132 -2.93 18.29 -6.33
C SER A 132 -1.79 19.26 -6.60
N THR A 133 -1.38 20.00 -5.58
CA THR A 133 -0.18 20.84 -5.57
C THR A 133 0.69 20.51 -4.37
N ALA A 134 2.00 20.67 -4.50
CA ALA A 134 2.95 20.48 -3.42
C ALA A 134 3.72 21.78 -3.16
N VAL A 135 3.68 22.26 -1.92
CA VAL A 135 4.42 23.46 -1.49
C VAL A 135 5.55 23.03 -0.56
N PRO A 136 6.82 23.32 -0.87
CA PRO A 136 7.95 22.96 -0.02
C PRO A 136 7.81 23.57 1.39
N VAL A 137 7.95 22.73 2.42
CA VAL A 137 8.09 23.19 3.80
C VAL A 137 9.48 23.81 3.92
N ARG A 138 9.53 25.11 4.30
CA ARG A 138 10.78 25.90 4.40
C ARG A 138 11.28 26.04 5.83
N ASP A 139 10.41 25.82 6.80
CA ASP A 139 10.75 25.80 8.21
C ASP A 139 11.28 24.42 8.61
N LYS A 140 12.44 24.39 9.27
CA LYS A 140 13.03 23.16 9.76
C LYS A 140 12.22 22.58 10.93
N ALA A 141 11.65 23.43 11.79
CA ALA A 141 10.85 22.97 12.93
C ALA A 141 9.57 22.27 12.44
N GLU A 142 8.88 22.86 11.47
CA GLU A 142 7.75 22.20 10.80
C GLU A 142 8.15 20.85 10.17
N THR A 143 9.29 20.76 9.48
CA THR A 143 9.76 19.46 8.94
C THR A 143 10.01 18.44 10.06
N CYS A 144 10.63 18.83 11.18
CA CYS A 144 10.81 17.95 12.33
C CYS A 144 9.45 17.47 12.89
N GLU A 145 8.45 18.34 13.00
CA GLU A 145 7.11 17.96 13.44
C GLU A 145 6.42 17.00 12.47
N VAL A 146 6.60 17.17 11.16
CA VAL A 146 6.03 16.24 10.17
C VAL A 146 6.72 14.88 10.27
N LEU A 147 8.04 14.84 10.50
CA LEU A 147 8.82 13.61 10.65
C LEU A 147 8.48 12.83 11.93
N ALA A 148 8.23 13.54 13.03
CA ALA A 148 7.87 12.97 14.32
C ALA A 148 6.66 13.71 14.92
N PRO A 149 5.44 13.48 14.39
CA PRO A 149 4.27 14.26 14.78
C PRO A 149 3.88 14.04 16.24
N PHE A 150 4.07 12.84 16.76
CA PHE A 150 3.79 12.45 18.13
C PHE A 150 4.58 11.19 18.47
N GLU A 151 4.64 10.86 19.75
CA GLU A 151 5.14 9.57 20.22
C GLU A 151 4.00 8.52 20.14
N PRO A 152 4.17 7.40 19.42
CA PRO A 152 3.10 6.43 19.20
C PRO A 152 2.93 5.50 20.40
N ARG A 153 2.37 6.00 21.51
CA ARG A 153 2.28 5.28 22.79
C ARG A 153 1.44 4.00 22.72
N GLY A 154 0.54 3.91 21.74
CA GLY A 154 -0.29 2.72 21.49
C GLY A 154 0.26 1.75 20.43
N GLY A 155 1.48 1.99 19.93
CA GLY A 155 2.09 1.19 18.87
C GLY A 155 1.75 1.65 17.45
N VAL A 156 2.17 0.85 16.47
CA VAL A 156 2.01 1.10 15.04
C VAL A 156 1.34 -0.10 14.40
N VAL A 157 0.30 0.15 13.60
CA VAL A 157 -0.37 -0.85 12.78
C VAL A 157 0.27 -0.84 11.40
N GLU A 158 0.77 -1.99 10.94
CA GLU A 158 1.28 -2.15 9.58
C GLU A 158 0.25 -2.86 8.70
N ILE A 159 -0.05 -2.24 7.55
CA ILE A 159 -0.97 -2.79 6.55
C ILE A 159 -0.12 -3.44 5.46
N ARG A 160 -0.27 -4.76 5.31
CA ARG A 160 0.56 -5.60 4.43
C ARG A 160 -0.30 -6.36 3.44
N LYS A 161 0.32 -6.79 2.33
CA LYS A 161 -0.30 -7.74 1.40
C LYS A 161 -0.67 -9.01 2.14
N ARG A 162 -1.83 -9.58 1.80
CA ARG A 162 -2.27 -10.86 2.37
C ARG A 162 -1.39 -11.98 1.86
N LEU A 163 -0.76 -12.71 2.78
CA LEU A 163 -0.05 -13.95 2.51
C LEU A 163 -0.96 -15.10 2.96
N THR A 164 -1.31 -15.98 2.02
CA THR A 164 -2.10 -17.17 2.30
C THR A 164 -1.20 -18.39 2.10
N ALA A 165 -1.15 -19.28 3.09
CA ALA A 165 -0.37 -20.51 3.04
C ALA A 165 -1.26 -21.71 3.34
N HIS A 166 -1.16 -22.75 2.52
CA HIS A 166 -1.88 -24.00 2.67
C HIS A 166 -0.92 -25.17 2.58
N ARG A 167 -1.20 -26.20 3.37
CA ARG A 167 -0.54 -27.49 3.19
C ARG A 167 -1.07 -28.11 1.92
N THR A 168 -0.17 -28.58 1.07
CA THR A 168 -0.57 -29.23 -0.18
C THR A 168 -1.14 -30.62 0.07
N SER A 169 -2.10 -30.98 -0.76
CA SER A 169 -2.65 -32.35 -0.86
C SER A 169 -1.75 -33.29 -1.67
N ARG A 170 -0.73 -32.75 -2.35
CA ARG A 170 0.15 -33.45 -3.28
C ARG A 170 1.44 -33.91 -2.60
N ASP A 171 1.63 -35.22 -2.52
CA ASP A 171 2.84 -35.86 -1.99
C ASP A 171 4.08 -35.67 -2.90
N ASP A 172 3.87 -35.33 -4.17
CA ASP A 172 4.91 -35.03 -5.16
C ASP A 172 5.22 -33.53 -5.28
N ALA A 173 4.73 -32.70 -4.36
CA ALA A 173 5.11 -31.29 -4.29
C ALA A 173 6.55 -31.14 -3.77
N SER A 174 7.28 -30.17 -4.33
CA SER A 174 8.63 -29.82 -3.87
C SER A 174 8.69 -29.28 -2.42
N SER A 175 7.55 -28.83 -1.89
CA SER A 175 7.37 -28.32 -0.53
C SER A 175 6.02 -28.78 0.01
N PRO A 176 5.93 -29.15 1.30
CA PRO A 176 4.66 -29.50 1.94
C PRO A 176 3.73 -28.28 2.11
N TRP A 177 4.25 -27.06 1.99
CA TRP A 177 3.49 -25.82 2.08
C TRP A 177 3.58 -25.02 0.77
N LEU A 178 2.40 -24.62 0.29
CA LEU A 178 2.24 -23.68 -0.81
C LEU A 178 1.83 -22.34 -0.22
N ALA A 179 2.40 -21.27 -0.75
CA ALA A 179 2.08 -19.91 -0.32
C ALA A 179 1.89 -19.01 -1.54
N ALA A 180 0.90 -18.14 -1.45
CA ALA A 180 0.57 -17.16 -2.46
C ALA A 180 0.29 -15.80 -1.80
N VAL A 181 0.64 -14.73 -2.51
CA VAL A 181 0.44 -13.35 -2.06
C VAL A 181 -0.66 -12.72 -2.88
N THR A 182 -1.73 -12.29 -2.23
CA THR A 182 -2.75 -11.48 -2.87
C THR A 182 -2.20 -10.06 -3.04
N PRO A 183 -2.13 -9.51 -4.27
CA PRO A 183 -1.73 -8.13 -4.46
C PRO A 183 -2.74 -7.19 -3.80
N PHE A 184 -2.34 -5.94 -3.54
CA PHE A 184 -3.32 -4.91 -3.21
C PHE A 184 -4.29 -4.76 -4.39
N ALA A 185 -5.58 -4.80 -4.11
CA ALA A 185 -6.59 -4.75 -5.15
C ALA A 185 -6.53 -3.40 -5.89
N TYR A 186 -6.45 -3.45 -7.23
CA TYR A 186 -6.56 -2.27 -8.07
C TYR A 186 -8.05 -1.93 -8.24
N ARG A 187 -8.64 -1.32 -7.21
CA ARG A 187 -10.02 -0.81 -7.28
C ARG A 187 -10.05 0.58 -6.69
N ARG A 188 -10.81 1.46 -7.34
CA ARG A 188 -11.11 2.77 -6.80
C ARG A 188 -11.96 2.58 -5.55
N GLN A 189 -11.48 3.14 -4.44
CA GLN A 189 -12.25 3.28 -3.21
C GLN A 189 -12.21 4.74 -2.79
N PRO A 190 -13.34 5.31 -2.35
CA PRO A 190 -13.34 6.64 -1.76
C PRO A 190 -12.47 6.62 -0.49
N TRP A 191 -11.59 7.61 -0.35
CA TRP A 191 -10.76 7.77 0.86
C TRP A 191 -11.46 8.63 1.92
N GLU A 192 -12.54 9.31 1.55
CA GLU A 192 -13.33 10.22 2.39
C GLU A 192 -13.81 9.56 3.70
N PRO A 193 -14.26 8.29 3.73
CA PRO A 193 -14.60 7.62 4.98
C PRO A 193 -13.40 7.49 5.93
N LEU A 194 -12.23 7.13 5.39
CA LEU A 194 -10.99 7.03 6.17
C LEU A 194 -10.56 8.40 6.69
N TRP A 195 -10.61 9.43 5.85
CA TRP A 195 -10.29 10.81 6.25
C TRP A 195 -11.21 11.33 7.34
N SER A 196 -12.51 11.07 7.22
CA SER A 196 -13.51 11.47 8.20
C SER A 196 -13.29 10.74 9.53
N ALA A 197 -13.02 9.44 9.49
CA ALA A 197 -12.73 8.65 10.68
C ALA A 197 -11.44 9.11 11.39
N MET A 198 -10.37 9.40 10.63
CA MET A 198 -9.14 9.96 11.17
C MET A 198 -9.36 11.35 11.78
N ALA A 199 -10.07 12.23 11.07
CA ALA A 199 -10.37 13.58 11.55
C ALA A 199 -11.24 13.60 12.83
N GLY A 200 -12.08 12.60 13.01
CA GLY A 200 -12.94 12.44 14.18
C GLY A 200 -12.25 11.89 15.43
N LEU A 201 -10.97 11.49 15.35
CA LEU A 201 -10.24 11.00 16.52
C LEU A 201 -9.99 12.13 17.54
N PRO A 202 -10.09 11.85 18.84
CA PRO A 202 -9.80 12.85 19.89
C PRO A 202 -8.30 13.05 20.15
N PHE A 203 -7.43 12.45 19.33
CA PHE A 203 -5.97 12.50 19.45
C PHE A 203 -5.33 12.52 18.06
N ARG A 204 -4.02 12.82 18.00
CA ARG A 204 -3.31 12.86 16.72
C ARG A 204 -3.06 11.44 16.18
N ALA A 205 -3.41 11.22 14.93
CA ALA A 205 -3.12 10.03 14.17
C ALA A 205 -2.38 10.36 12.88
N MET A 206 -1.71 9.34 12.34
CA MET A 206 -0.91 9.43 11.13
C MET A 206 -1.12 8.17 10.29
N LEU A 207 -1.48 8.34 9.02
CA LEU A 207 -1.38 7.31 8.00
C LEU A 207 -0.18 7.64 7.11
N SER A 208 0.68 6.66 6.90
CA SER A 208 1.92 6.80 6.13
C SER A 208 1.97 5.73 5.04
N VAL A 209 2.22 6.15 3.80
CA VAL A 209 2.42 5.29 2.63
C VAL A 209 3.81 5.57 2.07
N GLY A 210 4.78 4.73 2.45
CA GLY A 210 6.16 4.79 2.00
C GLY A 210 6.41 3.92 0.78
N LEU A 211 7.19 4.45 -0.16
CA LEU A 211 7.63 3.79 -1.39
C LEU A 211 9.15 3.93 -1.51
N ALA A 212 9.84 2.79 -1.55
CA ALA A 212 11.27 2.72 -1.83
C ALA A 212 11.51 1.98 -3.14
N PRO A 213 12.30 2.53 -4.09
CA PRO A 213 12.64 1.83 -5.31
C PRO A 213 13.36 0.51 -5.05
N PHE A 214 12.95 -0.53 -5.77
CA PHE A 214 13.54 -1.86 -5.73
C PHE A 214 13.66 -2.50 -7.12
N THR A 215 14.90 -2.67 -7.57
CA THR A 215 15.21 -3.32 -8.84
C THR A 215 14.99 -4.83 -8.72
N ILE A 216 14.19 -5.40 -9.60
CA ILE A 216 13.98 -6.84 -9.69
C ILE A 216 15.24 -7.48 -10.29
N GLY A 217 15.99 -8.19 -9.44
CA GLY A 217 17.15 -8.96 -9.87
C GLY A 217 16.78 -10.26 -10.61
N PRO A 218 17.73 -10.85 -11.36
CA PRO A 218 17.50 -12.12 -12.08
C PRO A 218 17.12 -13.27 -11.14
N GLY A 219 17.65 -13.30 -9.91
CA GLY A 219 17.30 -14.33 -8.92
C GLY A 219 15.82 -14.32 -8.54
N LEU A 220 15.24 -13.14 -8.31
CA LEU A 220 13.81 -13.01 -7.99
C LEU A 220 12.93 -13.40 -9.19
N ARG A 221 13.29 -12.99 -10.41
CA ARG A 221 12.58 -13.40 -11.64
C ARG A 221 12.57 -14.91 -11.79
N SER A 222 13.74 -15.55 -11.71
CA SER A 222 13.87 -17.00 -11.84
C SER A 222 13.09 -17.72 -10.74
N HIS A 223 13.11 -17.21 -9.51
CA HIS A 223 12.32 -17.76 -8.41
C HIS A 223 10.82 -17.69 -8.69
N LEU A 224 10.29 -16.53 -9.12
CA LEU A 224 8.88 -16.37 -9.45
C LEU A 224 8.46 -17.28 -10.62
N ALA A 225 9.30 -17.38 -11.66
CA ALA A 225 9.05 -18.28 -12.79
C ALA A 225 9.00 -19.76 -12.35
N ALA A 226 9.96 -20.19 -11.53
CA ALA A 226 9.97 -21.55 -10.98
C ALA A 226 8.72 -21.83 -10.12
N ARG A 227 8.28 -20.85 -9.33
CA ARG A 227 7.02 -20.96 -8.57
C ARG A 227 5.81 -21.06 -9.49
N ALA A 228 5.74 -20.26 -10.55
CA ALA A 228 4.64 -20.34 -11.51
C ALA A 228 4.57 -21.72 -12.19
N THR A 229 5.71 -22.28 -12.58
CA THR A 229 5.80 -23.64 -13.13
C THR A 229 5.31 -24.69 -12.13
N GLU A 230 5.74 -24.61 -10.87
CA GLU A 230 5.31 -25.56 -9.83
C GLU A 230 3.80 -25.46 -9.55
N PHE A 231 3.25 -24.25 -9.42
CA PHE A 231 1.81 -24.07 -9.26
C PHE A 231 1.05 -24.57 -10.49
N GLY A 232 1.55 -24.31 -11.70
CA GLY A 232 0.95 -24.80 -12.93
C GLY A 232 0.90 -26.33 -13.00
N ARG A 233 1.96 -26.99 -12.56
CA ARG A 233 2.04 -28.45 -12.46
C ARG A 233 1.08 -29.03 -11.42
N LEU A 234 1.05 -28.43 -10.22
CA LEU A 234 0.20 -28.89 -9.11
C LEU A 234 -1.29 -28.60 -9.35
N ALA A 235 -1.61 -27.57 -10.13
CA ALA A 235 -2.97 -27.22 -10.54
C ALA A 235 -3.55 -28.18 -11.61
N GLN A 236 -2.77 -29.16 -12.07
CA GLN A 236 -3.18 -30.16 -13.06
C GLN A 236 -3.25 -31.56 -12.45
N VAL A 237 -3.99 -32.45 -13.13
CA VAL A 237 -4.01 -33.88 -12.81
C VAL A 237 -2.58 -34.41 -12.96
N GLY A 238 -2.06 -34.99 -11.87
CA GLY A 238 -0.70 -35.50 -11.81
C GLY A 238 -0.63 -37.00 -12.10
N PRO A 239 0.58 -37.51 -12.42
CA PRO A 239 0.77 -38.94 -12.63
C PRO A 239 0.42 -39.74 -11.37
N PRO A 240 0.11 -41.03 -11.51
CA PRO A 240 -0.09 -41.92 -10.36
C PRO A 240 1.16 -42.00 -9.47
N PRO A 241 1.00 -42.18 -8.13
CA PRO A 241 2.11 -42.31 -7.20
C PRO A 241 2.96 -43.57 -7.43
N THR A 242 2.32 -44.70 -7.73
CA THR A 242 2.99 -45.98 -7.88
C THR A 242 2.44 -46.75 -9.09
N GLY A 243 3.00 -46.47 -10.28
CA GLY A 243 2.78 -47.27 -11.48
C GLY A 243 1.34 -47.30 -12.03
N VAL A 244 1.09 -48.23 -12.95
CA VAL A 244 -0.06 -48.26 -13.87
C VAL A 244 -1.41 -48.50 -13.16
N TRP A 245 -1.41 -48.97 -11.91
CA TRP A 245 -2.62 -49.36 -11.17
C TRP A 245 -3.08 -48.35 -10.10
N SER A 246 -2.37 -47.25 -9.90
CA SER A 246 -2.82 -46.19 -8.98
C SER A 246 -3.69 -45.16 -9.69
N ALA A 247 -4.62 -44.56 -8.96
CA ALA A 247 -5.37 -43.41 -9.46
C ALA A 247 -4.43 -42.24 -9.75
N TYR A 248 -4.77 -41.44 -10.77
CA TYR A 248 -4.10 -40.18 -11.02
C TYR A 248 -4.26 -39.25 -9.81
N ARG A 249 -3.24 -38.45 -9.53
CA ARG A 249 -3.31 -37.47 -8.46
C ARG A 249 -4.27 -36.35 -8.88
N PRO A 250 -5.26 -36.00 -8.06
CA PRO A 250 -6.11 -34.85 -8.36
C PRO A 250 -5.27 -33.56 -8.40
N PRO A 251 -5.77 -32.50 -9.03
CA PRO A 251 -5.22 -31.17 -8.87
C PRO A 251 -5.21 -30.74 -7.39
N ASP A 252 -4.19 -29.98 -6.99
CA ASP A 252 -4.19 -29.32 -5.68
C ASP A 252 -5.11 -28.08 -5.75
N GLU A 253 -6.16 -28.06 -4.95
CA GLU A 253 -7.17 -26.98 -4.97
C GLU A 253 -6.57 -25.60 -4.69
N PHE A 254 -5.61 -25.51 -3.77
CA PHE A 254 -4.94 -24.26 -3.48
C PHE A 254 -4.05 -23.82 -4.65
N ALA A 255 -3.32 -24.75 -5.27
CA ALA A 255 -2.52 -24.45 -6.46
C ALA A 255 -3.41 -23.95 -7.62
N VAL A 256 -4.58 -24.56 -7.85
CA VAL A 256 -5.57 -24.11 -8.84
C VAL A 256 -5.99 -22.66 -8.56
N ALA A 257 -6.42 -22.37 -7.32
CA ALA A 257 -6.89 -21.03 -6.95
C ALA A 257 -5.78 -19.96 -6.98
N ALA A 258 -4.56 -20.32 -6.63
CA ALA A 258 -3.43 -19.38 -6.53
C ALA A 258 -2.64 -19.20 -7.83
N LEU A 259 -2.79 -20.11 -8.81
CA LEU A 259 -2.06 -20.03 -10.09
C LEU A 259 -2.21 -18.65 -10.79
N PRO A 260 -3.40 -18.03 -10.87
CA PRO A 260 -3.54 -16.69 -11.44
C PRO A 260 -2.71 -15.63 -10.70
N LEU A 261 -2.60 -15.72 -9.37
CA LEU A 261 -1.84 -14.77 -8.54
C LEU A 261 -0.32 -14.89 -8.81
N VAL A 262 0.17 -16.12 -8.93
CA VAL A 262 1.60 -16.38 -9.18
C VAL A 262 1.97 -16.01 -10.62
N ALA A 263 1.11 -16.33 -11.59
CA ALA A 263 1.30 -15.95 -12.99
C ALA A 263 1.29 -14.42 -13.16
N ASP A 264 0.37 -13.72 -12.49
CA ASP A 264 0.34 -12.27 -12.48
C ASP A 264 1.61 -11.66 -11.84
N ALA A 265 2.13 -12.25 -10.76
CA ALA A 265 3.37 -11.81 -10.15
C ALA A 265 4.58 -11.92 -11.11
N VAL A 266 4.69 -13.01 -11.89
CA VAL A 266 5.72 -13.16 -12.93
C VAL A 266 5.63 -12.05 -13.98
N ARG A 267 4.42 -11.67 -14.38
CA ARG A 267 4.18 -10.60 -15.37
C ARG A 267 4.48 -9.20 -14.81
N ARG A 268 4.16 -8.94 -13.54
CA ARG A 268 4.33 -7.60 -12.93
C ARG A 268 5.77 -7.32 -12.49
N TYR A 269 6.47 -8.31 -11.95
CA TYR A 269 7.81 -8.12 -11.39
C TYR A 269 8.89 -8.48 -12.41
N THR A 270 9.01 -7.65 -13.45
CA THR A 270 9.96 -7.87 -14.56
C THR A 270 11.22 -7.04 -14.40
N ASP A 271 11.09 -5.77 -14.01
CA ASP A 271 12.22 -4.84 -13.95
C ASP A 271 12.21 -3.98 -12.69
N GLN A 272 11.19 -3.13 -12.53
CA GLN A 272 11.12 -2.12 -11.49
C GLN A 272 9.88 -2.32 -10.62
N ALA A 273 10.04 -2.22 -9.30
CA ALA A 273 8.93 -2.26 -8.36
C ALA A 273 9.23 -1.40 -7.13
N PHE A 274 8.19 -0.90 -6.47
CA PHE A 274 8.37 -0.26 -5.17
C PHE A 274 8.20 -1.26 -4.03
N LEU A 275 9.08 -1.20 -3.04
CA LEU A 275 8.79 -1.70 -1.71
C LEU A 275 7.83 -0.73 -1.06
N THR A 276 6.61 -1.19 -0.81
CA THR A 276 5.56 -0.41 -0.16
C THR A 276 5.51 -0.73 1.32
N ARG A 277 5.51 0.31 2.15
CA ARG A 277 5.19 0.22 3.58
C ARG A 277 3.99 1.10 3.85
N VAL A 278 2.95 0.53 4.43
CA VAL A 278 1.79 1.31 4.88
C VAL A 278 1.63 1.15 6.38
N SER A 279 1.60 2.27 7.09
CA SER A 279 1.57 2.30 8.55
C SER A 279 0.54 3.29 9.04
N LEU A 280 -0.22 2.88 10.05
CA LEU A 280 -1.16 3.73 10.79
C LEU A 280 -0.69 3.80 12.24
N ALA A 281 -0.52 5.01 12.74
CA ALA A 281 -0.08 5.26 14.11
C ALA A 281 -0.97 6.32 14.77
N GLY A 282 -1.04 6.29 16.08
CA GLY A 282 -1.75 7.27 16.90
C GLY A 282 -0.96 7.61 18.14
N GLU A 283 -1.17 8.82 18.66
CA GLU A 283 -0.70 9.23 19.98
C GLU A 283 -1.25 8.31 21.08
N GLN A 284 -2.45 7.76 20.85
CA GLN A 284 -3.10 6.72 21.63
C GLN A 284 -3.25 5.43 20.79
N PRO A 285 -3.59 4.28 21.39
CA PRO A 285 -3.90 3.06 20.65
C PRO A 285 -4.91 3.31 19.54
N VAL A 286 -4.52 2.92 18.32
CA VAL A 286 -5.37 3.06 17.13
C VAL A 286 -6.56 2.10 17.27
N PRO A 287 -7.81 2.58 17.14
CA PRO A 287 -8.99 1.70 17.18
C PRO A 287 -8.92 0.64 16.07
N THR A 288 -9.23 -0.62 16.40
CA THR A 288 -9.19 -1.74 15.45
C THR A 288 -10.05 -1.47 14.20
N VAL A 289 -11.23 -0.88 14.38
CA VAL A 289 -12.12 -0.51 13.27
C VAL A 289 -11.46 0.49 12.29
N LEU A 290 -10.63 1.40 12.79
CA LEU A 290 -9.89 2.33 11.92
C LEU A 290 -8.76 1.62 11.16
N ALA A 291 -8.09 0.67 11.81
CA ALA A 291 -7.08 -0.16 11.15
C ALA A 291 -7.70 -1.02 10.03
N GLU A 292 -8.86 -1.63 10.28
CA GLU A 292 -9.63 -2.39 9.28
C GLU A 292 -10.11 -1.49 8.14
N LEU A 293 -10.63 -0.30 8.44
CA LEU A 293 -11.04 0.68 7.45
C LEU A 293 -9.85 1.11 6.56
N ALA A 294 -8.70 1.39 7.17
CA ALA A 294 -7.48 1.71 6.42
C ALA A 294 -7.06 0.53 5.52
N ALA A 295 -7.06 -0.70 6.05
CA ALA A 295 -6.72 -1.89 5.27
C ALA A 295 -7.66 -2.09 4.08
N ASN A 296 -8.98 -1.92 4.28
CA ASN A 296 -9.99 -2.01 3.22
C ASN A 296 -9.90 -0.86 2.21
N THR A 297 -9.46 0.33 2.63
CA THR A 297 -9.25 1.46 1.71
C THR A 297 -8.06 1.19 0.78
N ILE A 298 -6.97 0.62 1.32
CA ILE A 298 -5.73 0.34 0.57
C ILE A 298 -5.86 -0.91 -0.30
N SER A 299 -6.54 -1.93 0.22
CA SER A 299 -6.71 -3.22 -0.41
C SER A 299 -8.14 -3.68 -0.20
N PRO A 300 -9.09 -3.11 -0.95
CA PRO A 300 -10.48 -3.47 -0.82
C PRO A 300 -10.66 -4.97 -0.96
N PRO A 301 -11.56 -5.57 -0.16
CA PRO A 301 -11.91 -6.96 -0.35
C PRO A 301 -12.39 -7.14 -1.79
N GLU A 302 -12.11 -8.33 -2.34
CA GLU A 302 -12.75 -8.72 -3.57
C GLU A 302 -14.26 -8.62 -3.34
N PRO A 303 -15.01 -7.96 -4.24
CA PRO A 303 -16.45 -7.88 -4.11
C PRO A 303 -16.92 -9.32 -4.02
N MET A 304 -17.78 -9.57 -3.05
CA MET A 304 -18.51 -10.82 -3.10
C MET A 304 -19.23 -10.82 -4.44
N PRO A 305 -19.13 -11.90 -5.24
CA PRO A 305 -20.13 -12.09 -6.27
C PRO A 305 -21.46 -12.09 -5.51
N ASP A 306 -22.34 -11.16 -5.84
CA ASP A 306 -23.50 -10.65 -5.06
C ASP A 306 -24.72 -11.62 -4.86
N SER A 307 -24.80 -12.53 -3.88
CA SER A 307 -25.91 -13.53 -3.64
C SER A 307 -27.27 -13.43 -4.36
#